data_AF-A0A074ZUW1-F1
#
_entry.id   AF-A0A074ZUW1-F1
#
_cell.length_a   1.000
_cell.length_b   1.000
_cell.length_c   1.000
_cell.angle_alpha   90.00
_cell.angle_beta   90.00
_cell.angle_gamma   90.00
#
_symmetry.space_group_name_H-M   'P 1'
#
loop_
_entity.id
_entity.type
_entity.pdbx_description
1 polymer ?
#
loop_
_entity_poly.entity_id
_entity_poly.type
_entity_poly.pdbx_seq_one_letter_code
_entity_poly.pdbx_strand_id
1 'polypeptide(L)'
;MNQSKPQTVYYNGPRPPAVQMYRRQGELVDFDAVEDGILLDDFLTACAEEFHHPVLNSYLHELCDLSAVIEYYKTPVESPDALYRLSERVGDDLPANLCIQTEPIRFNPNDTSFLKRTAFPGSSNIVSGLATSKRYKGFRAPAARRIGIGHEDRV
;
A
#
# COMPACT_ATOMS: atom_id res chain seq x y z
N MET A 1 -13.58 -13.95 34.47
CA MET A 1 -12.36 -13.13 34.34
C MET A 1 -11.62 -13.66 33.13
N ASN A 2 -12.08 -13.29 31.93
CA ASN A 2 -11.60 -13.89 30.68
C ASN A 2 -10.91 -12.80 29.88
N GLN A 3 -9.57 -12.78 29.95
CA GLN A 3 -8.74 -11.95 29.09
C GLN A 3 -8.70 -12.61 27.71
N SER A 4 -9.48 -12.09 26.76
CA SER A 4 -9.28 -12.39 25.34
C SER A 4 -8.06 -11.59 24.88
N LYS A 5 -6.94 -12.27 24.68
CA LYS A 5 -5.73 -11.69 24.08
C LYS A 5 -6.05 -11.17 22.67
N PRO A 6 -5.50 -10.02 22.26
CA PRO A 6 -5.65 -9.59 20.90
C PRO A 6 -4.84 -10.40 19.90
N GLN A 7 -5.46 -10.62 18.74
CA GLN A 7 -4.82 -11.25 17.60
C GLN A 7 -4.07 -10.17 16.82
N THR A 8 -2.78 -10.03 17.12
CA THR A 8 -1.84 -9.29 16.28
C THR A 8 -1.68 -10.02 14.94
N VAL A 9 -2.04 -9.37 13.83
CA VAL A 9 -1.85 -9.90 12.48
C VAL A 9 -0.38 -9.67 12.09
N TYR A 10 0.46 -10.65 12.39
CA TYR A 10 1.82 -10.73 11.85
C TYR A 10 1.77 -11.20 10.39
N TYR A 11 2.77 -10.84 9.59
CA TYR A 11 3.10 -11.60 8.39
C TYR A 11 3.54 -13.00 8.86
N ASN A 12 2.56 -13.90 9.00
CA ASN A 12 2.79 -15.32 9.29
C ASN A 12 3.10 -16.04 7.98
N GLY A 13 4.17 -15.62 7.32
CA GLY A 13 4.79 -16.45 6.27
C GLY A 13 5.27 -17.76 6.89
N PRO A 14 5.36 -18.86 6.11
CA PRO A 14 5.92 -20.11 6.63
C PRO A 14 7.26 -19.81 7.30
N ARG A 15 7.48 -20.39 8.51
CA ARG A 15 8.83 -20.39 9.11
C ARG A 15 9.81 -20.75 8.01
N PRO A 16 10.90 -20.00 7.82
CA PRO A 16 11.80 -20.24 6.71
C PRO A 16 12.14 -21.73 6.74
N PRO A 17 11.74 -22.53 5.73
CA PRO A 17 12.35 -23.84 5.58
C PRO A 17 13.85 -23.55 5.51
N ALA A 18 14.64 -24.24 6.35
CA ALA A 18 16.10 -24.14 6.31
C ALA A 18 16.49 -24.10 4.83
N VAL A 19 17.04 -22.96 4.40
CA VAL A 19 17.19 -22.56 3.00
C VAL A 19 17.65 -23.78 2.22
N GLN A 20 16.70 -24.46 1.54
CA GLN A 20 17.03 -25.52 0.62
C GLN A 20 17.51 -24.78 -0.62
N MET A 21 18.80 -24.44 -0.56
CA MET A 21 19.62 -24.03 -1.70
C MET A 21 19.19 -24.87 -2.92
N TYR A 22 18.91 -24.17 -4.02
CA TYR A 22 18.48 -24.70 -5.30
C TYR A 22 19.00 -26.10 -5.60
N ARG A 23 18.12 -27.11 -5.48
CA ARG A 23 18.37 -28.44 -6.03
C ARG A 23 17.91 -28.44 -7.48
N ARG A 24 18.83 -28.17 -8.41
CA ARG A 24 18.65 -28.66 -9.79
C ARG A 24 19.77 -29.56 -10.30
N GLN A 25 21.01 -29.47 -9.79
CA GLN A 25 22.10 -30.36 -10.26
C GLN A 25 23.13 -30.83 -9.22
N GLY A 26 22.90 -30.64 -7.90
CA GLY A 26 23.74 -31.29 -6.89
C GLY A 26 25.14 -30.71 -6.73
N GLU A 27 25.40 -29.51 -7.23
CA GLU A 27 26.59 -28.74 -6.91
C GLU A 27 26.23 -27.61 -5.93
N LEU A 28 26.97 -27.55 -4.82
CA LEU A 28 26.96 -26.41 -3.91
C LEU A 28 27.70 -25.29 -4.63
N VAL A 29 26.98 -24.32 -5.17
CA VAL A 29 27.60 -23.14 -5.75
C VAL A 29 27.95 -22.22 -4.60
N ASP A 30 29.25 -22.08 -4.32
CA ASP A 30 29.76 -21.02 -3.46
C ASP A 30 29.38 -19.67 -4.09
N PHE A 31 28.64 -18.86 -3.33
CA PHE A 31 28.18 -17.53 -3.75
C PHE A 31 29.31 -16.50 -3.87
N ASP A 32 30.54 -16.86 -3.50
CA ASP A 32 31.73 -16.00 -3.63
C ASP A 32 32.13 -15.75 -5.10
N ALA A 33 31.43 -16.39 -6.05
CA ALA A 33 31.62 -16.24 -7.49
C ALA A 33 30.35 -15.73 -8.21
N VAL A 34 29.63 -14.76 -7.65
CA VAL A 34 28.65 -13.95 -8.43
C VAL A 34 29.43 -12.98 -9.32
N GLU A 35 30.21 -13.52 -10.27
CA GLU A 35 30.88 -12.75 -11.32
C GLU A 35 29.95 -12.51 -12.53
N ASP A 36 28.86 -13.28 -12.64
CA ASP A 36 27.93 -13.22 -13.76
C ASP A 36 26.56 -12.67 -13.35
N GLY A 37 26.24 -11.44 -13.80
CA GLY A 37 24.96 -10.75 -13.51
C GLY A 37 23.69 -11.49 -13.96
N ILE A 38 23.81 -12.53 -14.78
CA ILE A 38 22.68 -13.37 -15.23
C ILE A 38 22.20 -14.30 -14.10
N LEU A 39 23.12 -14.83 -13.28
CA LEU A 39 22.76 -15.72 -12.17
C LEU A 39 22.10 -14.96 -11.01
N LEU A 40 22.45 -13.68 -10.83
CA LEU A 40 21.84 -12.83 -9.82
C LEU A 40 20.38 -12.50 -10.15
N ASP A 41 20.06 -12.21 -11.41
CA ASP A 41 18.70 -11.88 -11.84
C ASP A 41 17.74 -13.05 -11.67
N ASP A 42 18.14 -14.25 -12.09
CA ASP A 42 17.37 -15.48 -11.90
C ASP A 42 17.14 -15.78 -10.41
N PHE A 43 18.17 -15.58 -9.57
CA PHE A 43 18.08 -15.79 -8.13
C PHE A 43 17.15 -14.79 -7.44
N LEU A 44 17.25 -13.50 -7.77
CA LEU A 44 16.40 -12.47 -7.19
C LEU A 44 14.94 -12.61 -7.65
N THR A 45 14.72 -13.03 -8.91
CA THR A 45 13.38 -13.33 -9.44
C THR A 45 12.73 -14.47 -8.68
N ALA A 46 13.49 -15.54 -8.46
CA ALA A 46 13.08 -16.68 -7.64
C ALA A 46 12.68 -16.27 -6.20
N CYS A 47 13.50 -15.42 -5.57
CA CYS A 47 13.21 -14.90 -4.23
C CYS A 47 11.96 -14.01 -4.23
N ALA A 48 11.77 -13.19 -5.27
CA ALA A 48 10.59 -12.34 -5.42
C ALA A 48 9.29 -13.17 -5.54
N GLU A 49 9.35 -14.32 -6.20
CA GLU A 49 8.22 -15.26 -6.29
C GLU A 49 7.90 -15.93 -4.94
N GLU A 50 8.92 -16.45 -4.25
CA GLU A 50 8.76 -17.15 -2.96
C GLU A 50 8.29 -16.23 -1.83
N PHE A 51 8.87 -15.03 -1.73
CA PHE A 51 8.56 -14.07 -0.66
C PHE A 51 7.47 -13.06 -1.04
N HIS A 52 6.97 -13.11 -2.28
CA HIS A 52 6.05 -12.11 -2.85
C HIS A 52 6.53 -10.66 -2.67
N HIS A 53 7.85 -10.46 -2.61
CA HIS A 53 8.47 -9.16 -2.36
C HIS A 53 9.64 -8.95 -3.35
N PRO A 54 9.41 -8.24 -4.46
CA PRO A 54 10.49 -7.95 -5.41
C PRO A 54 11.45 -6.91 -4.84
N VAL A 55 12.74 -7.11 -5.09
CA VAL A 55 13.78 -6.13 -4.77
C VAL A 55 13.59 -4.88 -5.62
N LEU A 56 13.68 -3.72 -4.99
CA LEU A 56 13.61 -2.42 -5.68
C LEU A 56 14.93 -2.12 -6.41
N ASN A 57 14.82 -1.51 -7.60
CA ASN A 57 16.00 -1.09 -8.39
C ASN A 57 16.98 -0.21 -7.62
N SER A 58 16.48 0.59 -6.67
CA SER A 58 17.31 1.43 -5.81
C SER A 58 18.25 0.62 -4.92
N TYR A 59 17.87 -0.58 -4.49
CA TYR A 59 18.63 -1.42 -3.57
C TYR A 59 19.55 -2.42 -4.27
N LEU A 60 19.40 -2.64 -5.58
CA LEU A 60 20.19 -3.63 -6.32
C LEU A 60 21.70 -3.42 -6.19
N HIS A 61 22.16 -2.17 -6.16
CA HIS A 61 23.58 -1.84 -6.03
C HIS A 61 24.16 -2.11 -4.63
N GLU A 62 23.32 -2.30 -3.62
CA GLU A 62 23.72 -2.61 -2.24
C GLU A 62 23.79 -4.13 -2.00
N LEU A 63 23.19 -4.93 -2.88
CA LEU A 63 23.12 -6.38 -2.79
C LEU A 63 24.33 -7.04 -3.48
N CYS A 64 25.53 -6.79 -2.95
CA CYS A 64 26.75 -7.42 -3.45
C CYS A 64 26.95 -8.85 -2.90
N ASP A 65 26.47 -9.11 -1.68
CA ASP A 65 26.70 -10.37 -0.97
C ASP A 65 25.37 -11.06 -0.62
N LEU A 66 25.43 -12.38 -0.47
CA LEU A 66 24.28 -13.18 0.00
C LEU A 66 23.82 -12.78 1.41
N SER A 67 24.74 -12.32 2.26
CA SER A 67 24.42 -11.77 3.58
C SER A 67 23.52 -10.54 3.49
N ALA A 68 23.81 -9.62 2.56
CA ALA A 68 23.01 -8.41 2.32
C ALA A 68 21.61 -8.76 1.80
N VAL A 69 21.49 -9.76 0.93
CA VAL A 69 20.19 -10.25 0.45
C VAL A 69 19.37 -10.84 1.61
N ILE A 70 19.99 -11.66 2.47
CA ILE A 70 19.33 -12.22 3.63
C ILE A 70 18.87 -11.12 4.59
N GLU A 71 19.70 -10.09 4.81
CA GLU A 71 19.35 -8.95 5.67
C GLU A 71 18.17 -8.14 5.10
N TYR A 72 18.16 -7.92 3.78
CA TYR A 72 17.07 -7.26 3.08
C TYR A 72 15.72 -7.97 3.33
N TYR A 73 15.66 -9.28 3.07
CA TYR A 73 14.41 -10.04 3.25
C TYR A 73 14.03 -10.28 4.72
N LYS A 74 14.97 -10.13 5.67
CA LYS A 74 14.66 -10.13 7.10
C LYS A 74 14.07 -8.82 7.59
N THR A 75 14.28 -7.73 6.86
CA THR A 75 13.83 -6.40 7.28
C THR A 75 12.32 -6.29 7.08
N PRO A 76 11.53 -6.04 8.13
CA PRO A 76 10.08 -5.92 7.99
C PRO A 76 9.71 -4.66 7.22
N VAL A 77 8.86 -4.80 6.21
CA VAL A 77 8.32 -3.67 5.44
C VAL A 77 6.96 -3.29 6.01
N GLU A 78 6.84 -2.06 6.50
CA GLU A 78 5.57 -1.48 6.93
C GLU A 78 4.90 -0.73 5.78
N SER A 79 3.56 -0.71 5.79
CA SER A 79 2.82 0.15 4.86
C SER A 79 3.16 1.63 5.12
N PRO A 80 3.43 2.44 4.08
CA PRO A 80 3.74 3.86 4.28
C PRO A 80 2.52 4.68 4.71
N ASP A 81 1.30 4.14 4.54
CA ASP A 81 0.08 4.86 4.86
C ASP A 81 -0.21 4.86 6.36
N ALA A 82 -0.01 6.02 6.99
CA ALA A 82 -0.25 6.22 8.41
C ALA A 82 -1.71 5.91 8.81
N LEU A 83 -2.68 6.17 7.95
CA LEU A 83 -4.10 5.88 8.23
C LEU A 83 -4.33 4.37 8.31
N TYR A 84 -3.74 3.62 7.38
CA TYR A 84 -3.83 2.17 7.35
C TYR A 84 -3.18 1.54 8.59
N ARG A 85 -1.97 1.98 8.94
CA ARG A 85 -1.27 1.57 10.17
C ARG A 85 -2.07 1.83 11.45
N LEU A 86 -2.79 2.96 11.50
CA LEU A 86 -3.64 3.29 12.63
C LEU A 86 -4.90 2.41 12.64
N SER A 87 -5.44 2.09 11.47
CA SER A 87 -6.63 1.23 11.33
C SER A 87 -6.36 -0.22 11.72
N GLU A 88 -5.15 -0.74 11.50
CA GLU A 88 -4.75 -2.09 11.95
C GLU A 88 -4.70 -2.21 13.48
N ARG A 89 -4.57 -1.08 14.19
CA ARG A 89 -4.56 -1.02 15.67
C ARG A 89 -5.95 -0.86 16.28
N VAL A 90 -7.01 -0.87 15.45
CA VAL A 90 -8.41 -0.78 15.87
C VAL A 90 -8.78 -2.07 16.61
N GLY A 91 -8.52 -2.09 17.93
CA GLY A 91 -8.80 -3.22 18.81
C GLY A 91 -8.26 -3.01 20.22
N ASP A 92 -6.96 -2.70 20.34
CA ASP A 92 -6.26 -2.74 21.64
C ASP A 92 -5.70 -1.39 22.11
N ASP A 93 -5.27 -0.55 21.17
CA ASP A 93 -4.58 0.71 21.48
C ASP A 93 -5.44 1.95 21.22
N LEU A 94 -6.61 1.78 20.59
CA LEU A 94 -7.44 2.93 20.22
C LEU A 94 -8.38 3.32 21.37
N PRO A 95 -8.39 4.59 21.80
CA PRO A 95 -9.27 5.03 22.86
C PRO A 95 -10.74 4.92 22.42
N ALA A 96 -11.62 4.55 23.34
CA ALA A 96 -13.03 4.23 23.05
C ALA A 96 -13.85 5.39 22.43
N ASN A 97 -13.35 6.63 22.54
CA ASN A 97 -13.95 7.83 21.96
C ASN A 97 -13.38 8.21 20.58
N LEU A 98 -12.52 7.38 19.98
CA LEU A 98 -11.94 7.62 18.66
C LEU A 98 -12.48 6.60 17.65
N CYS A 99 -13.17 7.10 16.63
CA CYS A 99 -13.63 6.32 15.49
C CYS A 99 -12.80 6.71 14.26
N ILE A 100 -12.14 5.74 13.62
CA ILE A 100 -11.37 5.96 12.41
C ILE A 100 -12.23 5.56 11.21
N GLN A 101 -12.34 6.47 10.26
CA GLN A 101 -13.04 6.23 9.02
C GLN A 101 -12.03 6.07 7.89
N THR A 102 -11.82 4.84 7.44
CA THR A 102 -10.87 4.49 6.37
C THR A 102 -11.41 4.84 4.99
N GLU A 103 -12.70 4.64 4.77
CA GLU A 103 -13.34 4.96 3.50
C GLU A 103 -13.64 6.46 3.41
N PRO A 104 -13.13 7.18 2.40
CA PRO A 104 -13.38 8.59 2.25
C PRO A 104 -14.84 8.82 1.83
N ILE A 105 -15.65 9.37 2.74
CA ILE A 105 -17.00 9.83 2.41
C ILE A 105 -16.87 11.17 1.70
N ARG A 106 -17.33 11.23 0.46
CA ARG A 106 -17.39 12.47 -0.31
C ARG A 106 -18.72 13.15 -0.11
N PHE A 107 -18.69 14.48 -0.01
CA PHE A 107 -19.89 15.29 0.02
C PHE A 107 -20.68 15.16 -1.28
N ASN A 108 -21.93 14.72 -1.19
CA ASN A 108 -22.88 14.69 -2.29
C ASN A 108 -23.86 15.88 -2.16
N PRO A 109 -23.82 16.87 -3.07
CA PRO A 109 -24.69 18.04 -2.99
C PRO A 109 -26.18 17.75 -3.22
N ASN A 110 -26.53 16.60 -3.78
CA ASN A 110 -27.92 16.16 -3.92
C ASN A 110 -28.41 15.38 -2.70
N ASP A 111 -27.51 14.97 -1.81
CA ASP A 111 -27.87 14.26 -0.59
C ASP A 111 -28.38 15.26 0.46
N THR A 112 -29.68 15.21 0.72
CA THR A 112 -30.37 16.08 1.68
C THR A 112 -30.67 15.38 3.01
N SER A 113 -30.18 14.14 3.19
CA SER A 113 -30.44 13.32 4.36
C SER A 113 -29.86 13.92 5.65
N PHE A 114 -28.62 14.41 5.58
CA PHE A 114 -27.91 14.97 6.74
C PHE A 114 -27.99 16.50 6.82
N LEU A 115 -27.76 17.19 5.69
CA LEU A 115 -27.81 18.64 5.59
C LEU A 115 -28.85 19.06 4.54
N LYS A 116 -29.81 19.89 4.95
CA LYS A 116 -30.82 20.46 4.03
C LYS A 116 -30.24 21.46 3.02
N ARG A 117 -29.02 21.97 3.27
CA ARG A 117 -28.33 22.94 2.43
C ARG A 117 -26.89 22.51 2.23
N THR A 118 -26.38 22.69 1.00
CA THR A 118 -24.97 22.45 0.68
C THR A 118 -24.08 23.50 1.38
N ALA A 119 -22.96 23.05 1.95
CA ALA A 119 -21.91 23.93 2.47
C ALA A 119 -21.08 24.59 1.34
N PHE A 120 -21.25 24.11 0.10
CA PHE A 120 -20.45 24.47 -1.07
C PHE A 120 -21.35 25.04 -2.19
N PRO A 121 -22.01 26.20 -1.98
CA PRO A 121 -22.88 26.79 -2.99
C PRO A 121 -22.05 27.30 -4.18
N GLY A 122 -22.44 26.92 -5.39
CA GLY A 122 -21.85 27.46 -6.61
C GLY A 122 -20.44 26.97 -6.96
N SER A 123 -19.90 26.01 -6.19
CA SER A 123 -18.60 25.38 -6.45
C SER A 123 -18.76 23.95 -6.98
N SER A 124 -17.92 23.57 -7.94
CA SER A 124 -17.84 22.21 -8.48
C SER A 124 -16.84 21.36 -7.68
N ASN A 125 -17.11 20.05 -7.52
CA ASN A 125 -16.17 19.07 -6.99
C ASN A 125 -15.59 18.26 -8.15
N ILE A 126 -14.36 18.61 -8.56
CA ILE A 126 -13.70 18.00 -9.71
C ILE A 126 -12.78 16.89 -9.23
N VAL A 127 -12.87 15.73 -9.90
CA VAL A 127 -12.00 14.58 -9.64
C VAL A 127 -11.02 14.48 -10.80
N SER A 128 -9.78 14.88 -10.55
CA SER A 128 -8.75 14.98 -11.60
C SER A 128 -8.06 13.65 -11.92
N GLY A 129 -7.80 12.80 -10.92
CA GLY A 129 -7.06 11.55 -11.12
C GLY A 129 -7.89 10.47 -11.83
N LEU A 130 -7.29 9.74 -12.78
CA LEU A 130 -7.97 8.69 -13.57
C LEU A 130 -8.49 7.51 -12.70
N ALA A 131 -7.67 7.04 -11.76
CA ALA A 131 -8.10 6.00 -10.81
C ALA A 131 -9.22 6.51 -9.90
N THR A 132 -9.09 7.76 -9.46
CA THR A 132 -10.02 8.43 -8.55
C THR A 132 -11.36 8.74 -9.23
N SER A 133 -11.36 9.14 -10.50
CA SER A 133 -12.56 9.47 -11.27
C SER A 133 -13.41 8.24 -11.61
N LYS A 134 -12.78 7.06 -11.73
CA LYS A 134 -13.49 5.78 -11.81
C LYS A 134 -14.21 5.43 -10.51
N ARG A 135 -13.58 5.71 -9.36
CA ARG A 135 -14.13 5.39 -8.03
C ARG A 135 -15.17 6.42 -7.58
N TYR A 136 -14.96 7.68 -7.90
CA TYR A 136 -15.76 8.80 -7.39
C TYR A 136 -16.25 9.68 -8.53
N LYS A 137 -17.57 9.89 -8.57
CA LYS A 137 -18.17 10.84 -9.50
C LYS A 137 -17.90 12.27 -9.05
N GLY A 138 -17.37 13.08 -9.96
CA GLY A 138 -17.32 14.52 -9.78
C GLY A 138 -18.72 15.14 -9.82
N PHE A 139 -18.85 16.33 -9.24
CA PHE A 139 -20.05 17.14 -9.30
C PHE A 139 -19.74 18.48 -9.95
N ARG A 140 -20.52 18.87 -10.96
CA ARG A 140 -20.44 20.21 -11.55
C ARG A 140 -21.62 21.05 -11.10
N ALA A 141 -21.32 22.23 -10.54
CA ALA A 141 -22.35 23.17 -10.14
C ALA A 141 -23.09 23.72 -11.37
N PRO A 142 -24.41 24.02 -11.27
CA PRO A 142 -25.17 24.62 -12.37
C PRO A 142 -24.64 25.98 -12.76
N ALA A 143 -24.57 26.29 -14.06
CA ALA A 143 -24.01 27.53 -14.59
C ALA A 143 -24.59 28.80 -13.93
N ALA A 144 -25.90 28.82 -13.68
CA ALA A 144 -26.59 29.97 -13.08
C ALA A 144 -26.19 30.28 -11.62
N ARG A 145 -25.58 29.32 -10.90
CA ARG A 145 -25.16 29.49 -9.50
C ARG A 145 -23.64 29.50 -9.33
N ARG A 146 -22.87 29.42 -10.42
CA ARG A 146 -21.40 29.33 -10.35
C ARG A 146 -20.79 30.65 -9.89
N ILE A 147 -19.84 30.56 -8.96
CA ILE A 147 -19.10 31.72 -8.43
C ILE A 147 -17.91 32.09 -9.34
N GLY A 148 -17.46 31.17 -10.21
CA GLY A 148 -16.41 31.43 -11.20
C GLY A 148 -16.36 30.39 -12.33
N ILE A 149 -15.66 30.70 -13.42
CA ILE A 149 -15.41 29.79 -14.55
C ILE A 149 -13.97 29.30 -14.45
N GLY A 150 -13.77 28.02 -14.13
CA GLY A 150 -12.44 27.41 -14.13
C GLY A 150 -11.96 27.08 -15.55
N HIS A 151 -10.65 26.87 -15.72
CA HIS A 151 -10.05 26.42 -17.00
C HIS A 151 -10.73 25.14 -17.54
N GLU A 152 -11.07 24.24 -16.63
CA GLU A 152 -11.65 22.92 -16.85
C GLU A 152 -13.18 22.92 -17.02
N ASP A 153 -13.78 24.11 -17.09
CA ASP A 153 -15.17 24.35 -17.52
C ASP A 153 -15.28 24.85 -18.98
N ARG A 154 -14.15 25.09 -19.67
CA ARG A 154 -14.12 25.55 -21.07
C ARG A 154 -14.06 24.43 -22.10
N VAL A 155 -14.04 23.17 -21.64
CA VAL A 155 -14.00 21.96 -22.46
C VAL A 155 -15.38 21.33 -22.48
#